data_AF-E3M035-F1
#
_entry.id   AF-E3M035-F1
#
_cell.length_a   1.000
_cell.length_b   1.000
_cell.length_c   1.000
_cell.angle_alpha   90.00
_cell.angle_beta   90.00
_cell.angle_gamma   90.00
#
_symmetry.space_group_name_H-M   'P 1'
#
loop_
_entity.id
_entity.type
_entity.pdbx_description
1 polymer ?
#
loop_
_entity_poly.entity_id
_entity_poly.type
_entity_poly.pdbx_seq_one_letter_code
_entity_poly.pdbx_strand_id
1 'polypeptide(L)'
;MEDCISNSYDIADPRIYTMIFHVLTAIEIPIHIFGIYCILWKTPIQMSSVTWLMLNCHILNVLLDLSISFLSIPFIFHPTFSGVSLGILDFPELEVYLVLTLIGLVVVSIWGIYENRYYVLFAKGNNSMWCWIRKPIMVINYLRAIMFFIPPYFVIPNQTEAYLKTAKGLPCRLEPSYDGRKVFLLSDGQGLPLYCICFVFVLTISQCIPLFIVIIIKLILQGRKKESAISSRTVKIRKKFVIALVIQTVSPFFLISLPVEYLAIATFINYYNRSLNCFSMVLFSLHGICSTLTMIFIHQPYRDVTIDTIYKLFAMKRKTNNSRKISVIPPAIQL
;
A
#
# COMPACT_ATOMS: atom_id res chain seq x y z
N MET A 1 12.15 15.57 -31.73
CA MET A 1 11.28 15.15 -30.63
C MET A 1 12.10 14.23 -29.75
N GLU A 2 12.17 14.47 -28.45
CA GLU A 2 12.90 13.60 -27.53
C GLU A 2 12.15 12.27 -27.34
N ASP A 3 12.90 11.21 -27.03
CA ASP A 3 12.32 9.89 -26.80
C ASP A 3 11.52 9.86 -25.48
N CYS A 4 10.39 9.15 -25.48
CA CYS A 4 9.60 8.93 -24.27
C CYS A 4 10.38 8.14 -23.22
N ILE A 5 11.36 7.35 -23.67
CA ILE A 5 12.39 6.76 -22.82
C ILE A 5 13.76 7.27 -23.26
N SER A 6 14.25 8.30 -22.62
CA SER A 6 15.60 8.85 -22.81
C SER A 6 16.48 8.67 -21.57
N ASN A 7 17.79 8.61 -21.79
CA ASN A 7 18.82 8.66 -20.74
C ASN A 7 19.01 10.11 -20.29
N SER A 8 18.16 10.55 -19.38
CA SER A 8 18.24 11.86 -18.72
C SER A 8 19.06 11.77 -17.42
N TYR A 9 19.24 12.88 -16.71
CA TYR A 9 19.86 12.87 -15.37
C TYR A 9 18.82 13.21 -14.28
N ASP A 10 17.55 12.91 -14.55
CA ASP A 10 16.42 13.17 -13.65
C ASP A 10 15.72 11.85 -13.26
N ILE A 11 14.64 11.95 -12.47
CA ILE A 11 13.87 10.79 -11.99
C ILE A 11 13.25 9.95 -13.11
N ALA A 12 13.15 10.52 -14.32
CA ALA A 12 12.61 9.83 -15.47
C ALA A 12 13.65 8.97 -16.20
N ASP A 13 14.95 9.08 -15.92
CA ASP A 13 15.95 8.16 -16.46
C ASP A 13 15.67 6.74 -15.95
N PRO A 14 15.52 5.73 -16.83
CA PRO A 14 15.11 4.39 -16.43
C PRO A 14 16.08 3.72 -15.44
N ARG A 15 17.38 4.03 -15.52
CA ARG A 15 18.39 3.47 -14.61
C ARG A 15 18.29 4.12 -13.24
N ILE A 16 18.12 5.44 -13.17
CA ILE A 16 17.89 6.17 -11.91
C ILE A 16 16.59 5.69 -11.27
N TYR A 17 15.52 5.62 -12.07
CA TYR A 17 14.21 5.15 -11.65
C TYR A 17 14.26 3.73 -11.08
N THR A 18 14.84 2.78 -11.83
CA THR A 18 15.00 1.38 -11.39
C THR A 18 15.86 1.27 -10.12
N MET A 19 16.93 2.07 -10.03
CA MET A 19 17.77 2.12 -8.83
C MET A 19 16.98 2.60 -7.59
N ILE A 20 16.13 3.63 -7.73
CA ILE A 20 15.26 4.10 -6.64
C ILE A 20 14.41 2.92 -6.13
N PHE A 21 13.75 2.20 -7.03
CA PHE A 21 12.91 1.06 -6.67
C PHE A 21 13.68 -0.08 -5.99
N HIS A 22 14.87 -0.44 -6.47
CA HIS A 22 15.70 -1.43 -5.79
C HIS A 22 16.13 -1.01 -4.38
N VAL A 23 16.46 0.28 -4.18
CA VAL A 23 16.75 0.81 -2.85
C VAL A 23 15.51 0.75 -1.96
N LEU A 24 14.33 1.07 -2.49
CA LEU A 24 13.06 0.94 -1.78
C LEU A 24 12.81 -0.51 -1.37
N THR A 25 12.91 -1.47 -2.29
CA THR A 25 12.77 -2.90 -1.98
C THR A 25 13.73 -3.35 -0.87
N ALA A 26 15.00 -2.92 -0.92
CA ALA A 26 15.99 -3.27 0.09
C ALA A 26 15.65 -2.73 1.49
N ILE A 27 14.94 -1.60 1.58
CA ILE A 27 14.45 -0.99 2.82
C ILE A 27 13.11 -1.61 3.26
N GLU A 28 12.21 -1.87 2.31
CA GLU A 28 10.89 -2.46 2.51
C GLU A 28 10.97 -3.83 3.18
N ILE A 29 11.77 -4.74 2.64
CA ILE A 29 11.89 -6.12 3.11
C ILE A 29 12.13 -6.21 4.63
N PRO A 30 13.18 -5.60 5.22
CA PRO A 30 13.41 -5.69 6.66
C PRO A 30 12.31 -5.02 7.49
N ILE A 31 11.75 -3.90 7.03
CA ILE A 31 10.65 -3.20 7.72
C ILE A 31 9.39 -4.08 7.74
N HIS A 32 9.05 -4.71 6.62
CA HIS A 32 7.90 -5.59 6.50
C HIS A 32 8.04 -6.87 7.32
N ILE A 33 9.22 -7.49 7.32
CA ILE A 33 9.52 -8.66 8.16
C ILE A 33 9.35 -8.29 9.63
N PHE A 34 9.87 -7.14 10.06
CA PHE A 34 9.69 -6.66 11.43
C PHE A 34 8.21 -6.34 11.75
N GLY A 35 7.46 -5.82 10.79
CA GLY A 35 6.02 -5.63 10.88
C GLY A 35 5.27 -6.94 11.13
N ILE A 36 5.58 -8.00 10.37
CA ILE A 36 5.04 -9.35 10.57
C ILE A 36 5.36 -9.84 11.99
N TYR A 37 6.61 -9.64 12.44
CA TYR A 37 7.02 -10.02 13.78
C TYR A 37 6.19 -9.31 14.87
N CYS A 38 5.98 -8.00 14.74
CA CYS A 38 5.15 -7.23 15.66
C CYS A 38 3.71 -7.76 15.70
N ILE A 39 3.09 -8.04 14.55
CA ILE A 39 1.72 -8.55 14.50
C ILE A 39 1.62 -9.92 15.17
N LEU A 40 2.49 -10.87 14.81
CA LEU A 40 2.37 -12.25 15.30
C LEU A 40 2.68 -12.38 16.79
N TRP A 41 3.73 -11.71 17.27
CA TRP A 41 4.23 -11.95 18.63
C TRP A 41 3.98 -10.83 19.62
N LYS A 42 3.69 -9.60 19.16
CA LYS A 42 3.49 -8.44 20.03
C LYS A 42 2.05 -7.93 20.07
N THR A 43 1.13 -8.52 19.30
CA THR A 43 -0.30 -8.19 19.43
C THR A 43 -0.83 -8.65 20.78
N PRO A 44 -1.41 -7.77 21.61
CA PRO A 44 -1.90 -8.16 22.93
C PRO A 44 -3.19 -8.99 22.83
N ILE A 45 -3.47 -9.81 23.85
CA ILE A 45 -4.63 -10.71 23.91
C ILE A 45 -5.97 -9.97 23.69
N GLN A 46 -6.08 -8.71 24.14
CA GLN A 46 -7.26 -7.87 23.96
C GLN A 46 -7.56 -7.56 22.47
N MET A 47 -6.58 -7.75 21.58
CA MET A 47 -6.66 -7.55 20.14
C MET A 47 -6.58 -8.86 19.33
N SER A 48 -6.54 -10.03 19.99
CA SER A 48 -6.45 -11.35 19.35
C SER A 48 -7.45 -11.57 18.21
N SER A 49 -8.66 -11.02 18.35
CA SER A 49 -9.74 -11.11 17.34
C SER A 49 -9.45 -10.41 16.00
N VAL A 50 -8.45 -9.53 15.91
CA VAL A 50 -8.04 -8.86 14.68
C VAL A 50 -6.63 -9.21 14.22
N THR A 51 -5.85 -9.93 15.02
CA THR A 51 -4.46 -10.28 14.71
C THR A 51 -4.33 -10.90 13.32
N TRP A 52 -5.16 -11.89 13.00
CA TRP A 52 -5.13 -12.57 11.70
C TRP A 52 -5.59 -11.68 10.54
N LEU A 53 -6.52 -10.75 10.80
CA LEU A 53 -6.96 -9.79 9.78
C LEU A 53 -5.89 -8.73 9.52
N MET A 54 -5.21 -8.26 10.56
CA MET A 54 -4.05 -7.38 10.44
C MET A 54 -2.91 -8.09 9.69
N LEU A 55 -2.65 -9.36 10.01
CA LEU A 55 -1.63 -10.15 9.32
C LEU A 55 -1.96 -10.33 7.84
N ASN A 56 -3.19 -10.71 7.50
CA ASN A 56 -3.64 -10.84 6.11
C ASN A 56 -3.51 -9.51 5.35
N CYS A 57 -3.97 -8.42 5.94
CA CYS A 57 -3.82 -7.08 5.37
C CYS A 57 -2.36 -6.71 5.15
N HIS A 58 -1.49 -6.98 6.14
CA HIS A 58 -0.06 -6.71 6.05
C HIS A 58 0.60 -7.54 4.96
N ILE A 59 0.34 -8.85 4.89
CA ILE A 59 0.89 -9.74 3.85
C ILE A 59 0.46 -9.27 2.46
N LEU A 60 -0.82 -8.94 2.26
CA LEU A 60 -1.30 -8.42 0.98
C LEU A 60 -0.60 -7.10 0.60
N ASN A 61 -0.33 -6.23 1.58
CA ASN A 61 0.42 -5.01 1.35
C ASN A 61 1.87 -5.31 0.94
N VAL A 62 2.55 -6.21 1.66
CA VAL A 62 3.91 -6.65 1.31
C VAL A 62 3.96 -7.23 -0.10
N LEU A 63 2.98 -8.05 -0.48
CA LEU A 63 2.89 -8.60 -1.83
C LEU A 63 2.68 -7.50 -2.88
N LEU A 64 1.84 -6.50 -2.59
CA LEU A 64 1.64 -5.34 -3.46
C LEU A 64 2.94 -4.54 -3.62
N ASP A 65 3.61 -4.25 -2.52
CA ASP A 65 4.86 -3.48 -2.49
C ASP A 65 5.93 -4.17 -3.32
N LEU A 66 6.20 -5.47 -3.06
CA LEU A 66 7.16 -6.25 -3.84
C LEU A 66 6.77 -6.41 -5.31
N SER A 67 5.47 -6.50 -5.61
CA SER A 67 5.01 -6.55 -7.00
C SER A 67 5.38 -5.27 -7.75
N ILE A 68 5.23 -4.11 -7.12
CA ILE A 68 5.50 -2.82 -7.75
C ILE A 68 7.00 -2.49 -7.72
N SER A 69 7.67 -2.71 -6.59
CA SER A 69 9.04 -2.25 -6.38
C SER A 69 10.13 -3.18 -6.91
N PHE A 70 9.79 -4.45 -7.14
CA PHE A 70 10.76 -5.45 -7.56
C PHE A 70 10.33 -6.23 -8.80
N LEU A 71 9.10 -6.76 -8.82
CA LEU A 71 8.65 -7.59 -9.94
C LEU A 71 8.36 -6.78 -11.20
N SER A 72 7.63 -5.66 -11.08
CA SER A 72 7.18 -4.87 -12.22
C SER A 72 8.01 -3.61 -12.48
N ILE A 73 8.32 -2.80 -11.46
CA ILE A 73 8.93 -1.46 -11.63
C ILE A 73 8.28 -0.72 -12.82
N PRO A 74 6.96 -0.42 -12.72
CA PRO A 74 6.18 0.05 -13.85
C PRO A 74 6.63 1.43 -14.30
N PHE A 75 7.02 1.56 -15.57
CA PHE A 75 7.34 2.81 -16.23
C PHE A 75 6.17 3.21 -17.15
N ILE A 76 5.30 4.10 -16.66
CA ILE A 76 4.02 4.41 -17.32
C ILE A 76 4.08 5.66 -18.21
N PHE A 77 3.37 5.60 -19.34
CA PHE A 77 3.21 6.70 -20.29
C PHE A 77 1.84 7.37 -20.16
N HIS A 78 1.40 7.64 -18.94
CA HIS A 78 0.12 8.28 -18.66
C HIS A 78 0.07 9.71 -19.28
N PRO A 79 -1.01 10.11 -19.98
CA PRO A 79 -2.40 9.64 -19.87
C PRO A 79 -2.78 8.49 -20.82
N THR A 80 -1.83 8.00 -21.62
CA THR A 80 -2.04 6.78 -22.39
C THR A 80 -1.88 5.59 -21.44
N PHE A 81 -2.80 4.63 -21.48
CA PHE A 81 -2.73 3.41 -20.66
C PHE A 81 -1.67 2.44 -21.23
N SER A 82 -0.45 2.94 -21.36
CA SER A 82 0.69 2.22 -21.92
C SER A 82 1.92 2.37 -21.03
N GLY A 83 2.87 1.44 -21.14
CA GLY A 83 4.08 1.46 -20.34
C GLY A 83 5.01 0.31 -20.64
N VAL A 84 6.15 0.31 -19.97
CA VAL A 84 7.11 -0.80 -19.94
C VAL A 84 7.34 -1.23 -18.50
N SER A 85 7.46 -2.54 -18.27
CA SER A 85 7.88 -3.10 -16.99
C SER A 85 9.40 -3.14 -16.94
N LEU A 86 10.03 -2.52 -15.94
CA LEU A 86 11.50 -2.52 -15.79
C LEU A 86 11.97 -3.53 -14.74
N GLY A 87 11.05 -4.26 -14.09
CA GLY A 87 11.34 -5.20 -13.02
C GLY A 87 11.85 -6.54 -13.52
N ILE A 88 11.80 -7.56 -12.66
CA ILE A 88 12.30 -8.90 -13.02
C ILE A 88 11.33 -9.65 -13.94
N LEU A 89 10.03 -9.42 -13.78
CA LEU A 89 9.03 -10.05 -14.62
C LEU A 89 8.97 -9.27 -15.95
N ASP A 90 8.93 -10.01 -17.07
CA ASP A 90 8.74 -9.46 -18.41
C ASP A 90 7.40 -9.97 -18.96
N PHE A 91 6.33 -9.74 -18.18
CA PHE A 91 4.97 -10.10 -18.60
C PHE A 91 3.96 -9.03 -18.18
N PRO A 92 3.90 -7.90 -18.91
CA PRO A 92 3.18 -6.70 -18.48
C PRO A 92 1.66 -6.90 -18.34
N GLU A 93 1.05 -7.76 -19.16
CA GLU A 93 -0.38 -8.12 -19.05
C GLU A 93 -0.69 -8.72 -17.68
N LEU A 94 0.08 -9.73 -17.27
CA LEU A 94 -0.10 -10.39 -15.98
C LEU A 94 0.21 -9.44 -14.82
N GLU A 95 1.23 -8.60 -14.96
CA GLU A 95 1.66 -7.65 -13.95
C GLU A 95 0.61 -6.59 -13.63
N VAL A 96 0.03 -5.98 -14.67
CA VAL A 96 -1.04 -4.99 -14.49
C VAL A 96 -2.23 -5.63 -13.79
N TYR A 97 -2.62 -6.85 -14.18
CA TYR A 97 -3.69 -7.59 -13.53
C TYR A 97 -3.37 -7.90 -12.06
N LEU A 98 -2.16 -8.39 -11.79
CA LEU A 98 -1.68 -8.75 -10.47
C LEU A 98 -1.68 -7.54 -9.52
N VAL A 99 -1.09 -6.43 -9.93
CA VAL A 99 -0.99 -5.21 -9.13
C VAL A 99 -2.37 -4.65 -8.82
N LEU A 100 -3.26 -4.53 -9.81
CA LEU A 100 -4.61 -4.00 -9.60
C LEU A 100 -5.47 -4.91 -8.72
N THR A 101 -5.32 -6.24 -8.87
CA THR A 101 -5.97 -7.21 -8.00
C THR A 101 -5.47 -7.08 -6.56
N LEU A 102 -4.15 -6.97 -6.35
CA LEU A 102 -3.55 -6.80 -5.02
C LEU A 102 -4.03 -5.51 -4.36
N ILE A 103 -4.12 -4.39 -5.09
CA ILE A 103 -4.73 -3.14 -4.59
C ILE A 103 -6.15 -3.40 -4.08
N GLY A 104 -6.98 -4.07 -4.88
CA GLY A 104 -8.34 -4.43 -4.49
C GLY A 104 -8.39 -5.30 -3.23
N LEU A 105 -7.51 -6.30 -3.13
CA LEU A 105 -7.42 -7.21 -1.98
C LEU A 105 -6.97 -6.47 -0.71
N VAL A 106 -5.99 -5.56 -0.81
CA VAL A 106 -5.57 -4.71 0.32
C VAL A 106 -6.74 -3.89 0.83
N VAL A 107 -7.48 -3.23 -0.07
CA VAL A 107 -8.66 -2.42 0.30
C VAL A 107 -9.72 -3.26 1.02
N VAL A 108 -10.04 -4.46 0.51
CA VAL A 108 -11.01 -5.37 1.14
C VAL A 108 -10.51 -5.88 2.49
N SER A 109 -9.21 -6.13 2.63
CA SER A 109 -8.61 -6.57 3.89
C SER A 109 -8.70 -5.49 4.99
N ILE A 110 -8.49 -4.21 4.63
CA ILE A 110 -8.70 -3.06 5.51
C ILE A 110 -10.16 -2.98 5.92
N TRP A 111 -11.09 -3.09 4.97
CA TRP A 111 -12.52 -3.11 5.27
C TRP A 111 -12.86 -4.23 6.28
N GLY A 112 -12.27 -5.42 6.10
CA GLY A 112 -12.44 -6.54 7.02
C GLY A 112 -11.95 -6.29 8.44
N ILE A 113 -10.89 -5.50 8.62
CA ILE A 113 -10.44 -5.04 9.94
C ILE A 113 -11.53 -4.18 10.60
N TYR A 114 -12.04 -3.15 9.91
CA TYR A 114 -13.09 -2.27 10.44
C TYR A 114 -14.39 -3.02 10.71
N GLU A 115 -14.78 -3.92 9.81
CA GLU A 115 -15.98 -4.73 9.96
C GLU A 115 -15.88 -5.60 11.21
N ASN A 116 -14.73 -6.26 11.41
CA ASN A 116 -14.47 -7.04 12.60
C ASN A 116 -14.54 -6.20 13.88
N ARG A 117 -14.02 -4.96 13.86
CA ARG A 117 -14.16 -4.03 14.99
C ARG A 117 -15.60 -3.68 15.29
N TYR A 118 -16.37 -3.35 14.26
CA TYR A 118 -17.80 -3.10 14.41
C TYR A 118 -18.51 -4.32 15.01
N TYR A 119 -18.23 -5.51 14.48
CA TYR A 119 -18.84 -6.75 14.93
C TYR A 119 -18.57 -7.03 16.39
N VAL A 120 -17.30 -7.04 16.81
CA VAL A 120 -16.89 -7.37 18.18
C VAL A 120 -17.41 -6.35 19.19
N LEU A 121 -17.39 -5.06 18.84
CA LEU A 121 -17.76 -3.99 19.78
C LEU A 121 -19.27 -3.76 19.89
N PHE A 122 -20.03 -4.02 18.82
CA PHE A 122 -21.40 -3.54 18.72
C PHE A 122 -22.43 -4.52 18.16
N ALA A 123 -22.02 -5.54 17.38
CA ALA A 123 -22.98 -6.39 16.65
C ALA A 123 -23.14 -7.79 17.25
N LYS A 124 -22.07 -8.42 17.77
CA LYS A 124 -22.03 -9.84 18.14
C LYS A 124 -23.20 -10.31 19.04
N GLY A 125 -23.67 -9.47 19.96
CA GLY A 125 -24.81 -9.79 20.85
C GLY A 125 -26.08 -8.98 20.58
N ASN A 126 -26.03 -7.97 19.71
CA ASN A 126 -27.11 -6.98 19.58
C ASN A 126 -27.68 -6.90 18.15
N ASN A 127 -27.09 -7.59 17.18
CA ASN A 127 -27.52 -7.54 15.79
C ASN A 127 -27.33 -8.92 15.12
N SER A 128 -28.33 -9.78 15.30
CA SER A 128 -28.36 -11.14 14.74
C SER A 128 -28.30 -11.15 13.21
N MET A 129 -28.97 -10.19 12.56
CA MET A 129 -28.96 -10.04 11.10
C MET A 129 -27.54 -9.81 10.56
N TRP A 130 -26.77 -8.92 11.20
CA TRP A 130 -25.39 -8.65 10.79
C TRP A 130 -24.47 -9.88 10.93
N CYS A 131 -24.69 -10.72 11.95
CA CYS A 131 -23.92 -11.96 12.13
C CYS A 131 -23.99 -12.89 10.90
N TRP A 132 -25.15 -12.92 10.23
CA TRP A 132 -25.37 -13.72 9.03
C TRP A 132 -24.86 -13.01 7.78
N ILE A 133 -25.21 -11.74 7.59
CA ILE A 133 -24.94 -11.00 6.34
C ILE A 133 -23.46 -10.64 6.16
N ARG A 134 -22.69 -10.46 7.23
CA ARG A 134 -21.27 -10.04 7.12
C ARG A 134 -20.40 -11.03 6.32
N LYS A 135 -20.67 -12.34 6.44
CA LYS A 135 -19.86 -13.39 5.78
C LYS A 135 -20.04 -13.36 4.25
N PRO A 136 -21.26 -13.41 3.68
CA PRO A 136 -21.44 -13.28 2.24
C PRO A 136 -20.98 -11.93 1.70
N ILE A 137 -21.17 -10.81 2.43
CA ILE A 137 -20.61 -9.51 2.02
C ILE A 137 -19.08 -9.58 1.89
N MET A 138 -18.40 -10.22 2.86
CA MET A 138 -16.95 -10.41 2.80
C MET A 138 -16.54 -11.19 1.54
N VAL A 139 -17.20 -12.32 1.27
CA VAL A 139 -16.93 -13.15 0.08
C VAL A 139 -17.14 -12.36 -1.21
N ILE A 140 -18.26 -11.64 -1.33
CA ILE A 140 -18.57 -10.80 -2.49
C ILE A 140 -17.50 -9.72 -2.69
N ASN A 141 -17.04 -9.08 -1.62
CA ASN A 141 -15.99 -8.06 -1.70
C ASN A 141 -14.66 -8.65 -2.20
N TYR A 142 -14.26 -9.84 -1.73
CA TYR A 142 -13.05 -10.51 -2.23
C TYR A 142 -13.19 -10.94 -3.70
N LEU A 143 -14.32 -11.53 -4.08
CA LEU A 143 -14.58 -11.88 -5.48
C LEU A 143 -14.54 -10.63 -6.37
N ARG A 144 -15.15 -9.54 -5.93
CA ARG A 144 -15.11 -8.25 -6.63
C ARG A 144 -13.68 -7.75 -6.80
N ALA A 145 -12.84 -7.82 -5.76
CA ALA A 145 -11.44 -7.40 -5.83
C ALA A 145 -10.62 -8.19 -6.87
N ILE A 146 -10.96 -9.45 -7.13
CA ILE A 146 -10.29 -10.30 -8.12
C ILE A 146 -10.86 -10.06 -9.53
N MET A 147 -12.16 -9.80 -9.64
CA MET A 147 -12.86 -9.79 -10.93
C MET A 147 -12.98 -8.40 -11.57
N PHE A 148 -12.87 -7.32 -10.81
CA PHE A 148 -13.29 -6.00 -11.30
C PHE A 148 -12.53 -5.48 -12.52
N PHE A 149 -11.28 -5.90 -12.66
CA PHE A 149 -10.39 -5.44 -13.72
C PHE A 149 -10.22 -6.47 -14.84
N ILE A 150 -11.01 -7.56 -14.83
CA ILE A 150 -11.06 -8.52 -15.94
C ILE A 150 -11.68 -7.91 -17.22
N PRO A 151 -12.75 -7.09 -17.20
CA PRO A 151 -13.40 -6.64 -18.43
C PRO A 151 -12.49 -5.95 -19.46
N PRO A 152 -11.54 -5.06 -19.07
CA PRO A 152 -10.56 -4.50 -20.01
C PRO A 152 -9.73 -5.55 -20.77
N TYR A 153 -9.50 -6.75 -20.20
CA TYR A 153 -8.70 -7.80 -20.85
C TYR A 153 -9.41 -8.44 -22.04
N PHE A 154 -10.75 -8.40 -22.09
CA PHE A 154 -11.51 -8.91 -23.23
C PHE A 154 -11.49 -7.97 -24.44
N VAL A 155 -11.02 -6.74 -24.25
CA VAL A 155 -10.97 -5.71 -25.30
C VAL A 155 -9.57 -5.12 -25.45
N ILE A 156 -8.53 -5.89 -25.08
CA ILE A 156 -7.14 -5.49 -25.32
C ILE A 156 -6.98 -5.26 -26.83
N PRO A 157 -6.45 -4.10 -27.23
CA PRO A 157 -6.36 -3.76 -28.64
C PRO A 157 -5.23 -4.53 -29.32
N ASN A 158 -5.30 -4.58 -30.66
CA ASN A 158 -4.17 -5.05 -31.45
C ASN A 158 -2.96 -4.14 -31.19
N GLN A 159 -1.89 -4.69 -30.60
CA GLN A 159 -0.76 -3.90 -30.11
C GLN A 159 -0.07 -3.09 -31.22
N THR A 160 -0.06 -3.56 -32.47
CA THR A 160 0.56 -2.84 -33.60
C THR A 160 -0.23 -1.59 -33.97
N GLU A 161 -1.55 -1.70 -34.09
CA GLU A 161 -2.43 -0.57 -34.41
C GLU A 161 -2.50 0.44 -33.26
N ALA A 162 -2.68 -0.08 -32.03
CA ALA A 162 -2.70 0.69 -30.80
C ALA A 162 -1.43 1.54 -30.63
N TYR A 163 -0.27 0.94 -30.92
CA TYR A 163 1.02 1.61 -30.87
C TYR A 163 1.08 2.80 -31.83
N LEU A 164 0.69 2.60 -33.10
CA LEU A 164 0.72 3.66 -34.11
C LEU A 164 -0.19 4.84 -33.73
N LYS A 165 -1.32 4.57 -33.10
CA LYS A 165 -2.23 5.59 -32.57
C LYS A 165 -1.62 6.33 -31.38
N THR A 166 -1.03 5.59 -30.44
CA THR A 166 -0.45 6.11 -29.19
C THR A 166 0.79 6.96 -29.46
N ALA A 167 1.65 6.51 -30.37
CA ALA A 167 2.85 7.24 -30.79
C ALA A 167 2.54 8.61 -31.41
N LYS A 168 1.34 8.78 -32.01
CA LYS A 168 0.87 10.09 -32.51
C LYS A 168 0.30 11.00 -31.43
N GLY A 169 -0.18 10.42 -30.31
CA GLY A 169 -0.82 11.16 -29.23
C GLY A 169 0.13 11.68 -28.16
N LEU A 170 1.32 11.08 -28.03
CA LEU A 170 2.33 11.51 -27.07
C LEU A 170 3.18 12.66 -27.63
N PRO A 171 3.63 13.62 -26.78
CA PRO A 171 4.50 14.71 -27.21
C PRO A 171 5.97 14.29 -27.37
N CYS A 172 6.27 13.01 -27.13
CA CYS A 172 7.59 12.40 -27.22
C CYS A 172 7.59 11.25 -28.23
N ARG A 173 8.78 10.87 -28.71
CA ARG A 173 8.94 9.75 -29.62
C ARG A 173 8.84 8.45 -28.83
N LEU A 174 7.74 7.73 -29.01
CA LEU A 174 7.57 6.40 -28.44
C LEU A 174 8.33 5.40 -29.31
N GLU A 175 9.16 4.57 -28.69
CA GLU A 175 9.80 3.41 -29.31
C GLU A 175 8.99 2.14 -28.96
N PRO A 176 8.97 1.10 -29.83
CA PRO A 176 8.14 -0.09 -29.60
C PRO A 176 8.67 -0.98 -28.48
N SER A 177 9.94 -0.82 -28.12
CA SER A 177 10.60 -1.57 -27.06
C SER A 177 11.73 -0.76 -26.44
N TYR A 178 12.05 -1.06 -25.18
CA TYR A 178 13.21 -0.54 -24.48
C TYR A 178 13.96 -1.71 -23.82
N ASP A 179 15.27 -1.80 -24.08
CA ASP A 179 16.15 -2.85 -23.54
C ASP A 179 15.60 -4.28 -23.73
N GLY A 180 15.09 -4.56 -24.93
CA GLY A 180 14.48 -5.85 -25.27
C GLY A 180 13.04 -6.06 -24.77
N ARG A 181 12.51 -5.14 -23.96
CA ARG A 181 11.16 -5.22 -23.37
C ARG A 181 10.15 -4.44 -24.18
N LYS A 182 9.01 -5.04 -24.49
CA LYS A 182 7.98 -4.41 -25.33
C LYS A 182 7.17 -3.38 -24.55
N VAL A 183 6.80 -2.28 -25.20
CA VAL A 183 5.78 -1.39 -24.69
C VAL A 183 4.44 -2.10 -24.76
N PHE A 184 3.76 -2.19 -23.62
CA PHE A 184 2.43 -2.77 -23.52
C PHE A 184 1.37 -1.68 -23.51
N LEU A 185 0.31 -1.88 -24.30
CA LEU A 185 -0.83 -0.99 -24.38
C LEU A 185 -2.06 -1.73 -23.85
N LEU A 186 -2.54 -1.30 -22.68
CA LEU A 186 -3.69 -1.93 -22.02
C LEU A 186 -5.01 -1.58 -22.72
N SER A 187 -5.14 -0.36 -23.25
CA SER A 187 -6.40 0.11 -23.84
C SER A 187 -6.19 1.25 -24.84
N ASP A 188 -6.94 1.20 -25.95
CA ASP A 188 -6.97 2.24 -27.01
C ASP A 188 -7.76 3.50 -26.62
N GLY A 189 -8.40 3.47 -25.46
CA GLY A 189 -9.18 4.56 -24.89
C GLY A 189 -9.28 4.46 -23.37
N GLN A 190 -9.60 5.56 -22.71
CA GLN A 190 -9.56 5.64 -21.25
C GLN A 190 -10.87 5.16 -20.58
N GLY A 191 -11.98 5.09 -21.34
CA GLY A 191 -13.33 4.93 -20.80
C GLY A 191 -13.56 3.65 -19.99
N LEU A 192 -13.30 2.47 -20.55
CA LEU A 192 -13.59 1.19 -19.88
C LEU A 192 -12.71 0.94 -18.64
N PRO A 193 -11.36 1.09 -18.69
CA PRO A 193 -10.53 0.96 -17.50
C PRO A 193 -10.93 1.91 -16.38
N LEU A 194 -11.20 3.18 -16.70
CA LEU A 194 -11.67 4.17 -15.74
C LEU A 194 -13.04 3.81 -15.17
N TYR A 195 -13.97 3.33 -16.00
CA TYR A 195 -15.28 2.88 -15.54
C TYR A 195 -15.15 1.75 -14.50
N CYS A 196 -14.34 0.72 -14.77
CA CYS A 196 -14.09 -0.39 -13.84
C CYS A 196 -13.52 0.11 -12.50
N ILE A 197 -12.52 1.00 -12.55
CA ILE A 197 -11.91 1.59 -11.35
C ILE A 197 -12.93 2.42 -10.56
N CYS A 198 -13.62 3.35 -11.23
CA CYS A 198 -14.62 4.23 -10.61
C CYS A 198 -15.78 3.43 -10.00
N PHE A 199 -16.28 2.41 -10.70
CA PHE A 199 -17.36 1.56 -10.22
C PHE A 199 -16.99 0.86 -8.90
N VAL A 200 -15.81 0.24 -8.83
CA VAL A 200 -15.34 -0.40 -7.59
C VAL A 200 -15.05 0.62 -6.50
N PHE A 201 -14.47 1.77 -6.85
CA PHE A 201 -14.20 2.83 -5.90
C PHE A 201 -15.49 3.30 -5.21
N VAL A 202 -16.54 3.63 -5.99
CA VAL A 202 -17.85 4.05 -5.47
C VAL A 202 -18.46 2.97 -4.57
N LEU A 203 -18.44 1.70 -5.00
CA LEU A 203 -18.97 0.58 -4.21
C LEU A 203 -18.17 0.30 -2.93
N THR A 204 -16.88 0.60 -2.93
CA THR A 204 -16.03 0.43 -1.74
C THR A 204 -16.29 1.55 -0.75
N ILE A 205 -16.27 2.81 -1.23
CA ILE A 205 -16.49 3.99 -0.39
C ILE A 205 -17.88 3.98 0.24
N SER A 206 -18.90 3.54 -0.50
CA SER A 206 -20.28 3.39 0.01
C SER A 206 -20.40 2.38 1.15
N GLN A 207 -19.45 1.45 1.31
CA GLN A 207 -19.40 0.54 2.45
C GLN A 207 -18.49 1.07 3.57
N CYS A 208 -17.34 1.62 3.22
CA CYS A 208 -16.35 2.11 4.19
C CYS A 208 -16.87 3.30 5.00
N ILE A 209 -17.45 4.31 4.34
CA ILE A 209 -17.90 5.54 5.01
C ILE A 209 -19.00 5.26 6.04
N PRO A 210 -20.11 4.55 5.72
CA PRO A 210 -21.14 4.27 6.71
C PRO A 210 -20.64 3.43 7.88
N LEU A 211 -19.81 2.42 7.60
CA LEU A 211 -19.23 1.58 8.64
C LEU A 211 -18.37 2.41 9.61
N PHE A 212 -17.53 3.29 9.06
CA PHE A 212 -16.72 4.21 9.84
C PHE A 212 -17.57 5.16 10.70
N ILE A 213 -18.57 5.81 10.10
CA ILE A 213 -19.50 6.72 10.80
C ILE A 213 -20.21 5.99 11.95
N VAL A 214 -20.73 4.79 11.70
CA VAL A 214 -21.45 4.01 12.73
C VAL A 214 -20.53 3.63 13.89
N ILE A 215 -19.28 3.24 13.62
CA ILE A 215 -18.28 2.94 14.66
C ILE A 215 -18.05 4.18 15.53
N ILE A 216 -17.81 5.34 14.92
CA ILE A 216 -17.54 6.59 15.64
C ILE A 216 -18.74 7.00 16.50
N ILE A 217 -19.96 7.01 15.93
CA ILE A 217 -21.18 7.36 16.67
C ILE A 217 -21.36 6.43 17.88
N LYS A 218 -21.25 5.11 17.70
CA LYS A 218 -21.43 4.16 18.81
C LYS A 218 -20.34 4.28 19.87
N LEU A 219 -19.09 4.60 19.50
CA LEU A 219 -18.01 4.88 20.46
C LEU A 219 -18.27 6.16 21.28
N ILE A 220 -18.81 7.20 20.65
CA ILE A 220 -19.20 8.44 21.34
C ILE A 220 -20.33 8.15 22.34
N LEU A 221 -21.37 7.44 21.91
CA LEU A 221 -22.51 7.08 22.77
C LEU A 221 -22.11 6.18 23.94
N GLN A 222 -21.23 5.18 23.72
CA GLN A 222 -20.71 4.35 24.82
C GLN A 222 -19.93 5.16 25.85
N GLY A 223 -19.22 6.21 25.44
CA GLY A 223 -18.48 7.07 26.36
C GLY A 223 -19.35 7.98 27.22
N ARG A 224 -20.63 8.17 26.89
CA ARG A 224 -21.57 9.05 27.62
C ARG A 224 -22.44 8.32 28.64
N LYS A 225 -22.55 7.00 28.58
CA LYS A 225 -23.37 6.20 29.51
C LYS A 225 -22.71 6.14 30.90
N LYS A 226 -23.32 6.78 31.90
CA LYS A 226 -22.88 6.76 33.31
C LYS A 226 -22.99 5.36 33.95
N GLU A 227 -23.94 4.54 33.52
CA GLU A 227 -24.20 3.18 34.03
C GLU A 227 -23.70 2.07 33.08
N SER A 228 -22.58 2.30 32.41
CA SER A 228 -22.00 1.26 31.56
C SER A 228 -21.43 0.13 32.42
N ALA A 229 -21.88 -1.12 32.20
CA ALA A 229 -21.30 -2.33 32.80
C ALA A 229 -19.79 -2.51 32.48
N ILE A 230 -19.26 -1.70 31.57
CA ILE A 230 -17.86 -1.69 31.15
C ILE A 230 -17.13 -0.56 31.88
N SER A 231 -16.01 -0.88 32.51
CA SER A 231 -15.19 0.12 33.23
C SER A 231 -14.69 1.24 32.30
N SER A 232 -14.56 2.45 32.85
CA SER A 232 -14.03 3.63 32.14
C SER A 232 -12.64 3.37 31.52
N ARG A 233 -11.83 2.52 32.15
CA ARG A 233 -10.52 2.09 31.63
C ARG A 233 -10.66 1.30 30.33
N THR A 234 -11.60 0.35 30.28
CA THR A 234 -11.83 -0.49 29.09
C THR A 234 -12.35 0.32 27.91
N VAL A 235 -13.25 1.28 28.15
CA VAL A 235 -13.74 2.20 27.11
C VAL A 235 -12.59 3.05 26.53
N LYS A 236 -11.70 3.58 27.38
CA LYS A 236 -10.52 4.33 26.94
C LYS A 236 -9.60 3.49 26.05
N ILE A 237 -9.35 2.23 26.41
CA ILE A 237 -8.52 1.30 25.61
C ILE A 237 -9.17 1.06 24.24
N ARG A 238 -10.47 0.78 24.18
CA ARG A 238 -11.21 0.57 22.92
C ARG A 238 -11.15 1.79 22.00
N LYS A 239 -11.35 2.99 22.54
CA LYS A 239 -11.25 4.25 21.77
C LYS A 239 -9.85 4.47 21.22
N LYS A 240 -8.81 4.33 22.06
CA LYS A 240 -7.41 4.45 21.62
C LYS A 240 -7.10 3.49 20.47
N PHE A 241 -7.60 2.25 20.56
CA PHE A 241 -7.36 1.27 19.51
C PHE A 241 -8.04 1.64 18.19
N VAL A 242 -9.29 2.08 18.21
CA VAL A 242 -9.97 2.50 16.97
C VAL A 242 -9.30 3.75 16.37
N ILE A 243 -8.88 4.71 17.19
CA ILE A 243 -8.11 5.88 16.72
C ILE A 243 -6.79 5.42 16.06
N ALA A 244 -6.09 4.47 16.68
CA ALA A 244 -4.85 3.92 16.12
C ALA A 244 -5.09 3.26 14.75
N LEU A 245 -6.17 2.48 14.59
CA LEU A 245 -6.56 1.89 13.30
C LEU A 245 -6.89 2.95 12.25
N VAL A 246 -7.57 4.03 12.64
CA VAL A 246 -7.88 5.16 11.75
C VAL A 246 -6.62 5.83 11.26
N ILE A 247 -5.70 6.15 12.17
CA ILE A 247 -4.40 6.75 11.80
C ILE A 247 -3.61 5.79 10.91
N GLN A 248 -3.58 4.49 11.24
CA GLN A 248 -2.93 3.46 10.43
C GLN A 248 -3.51 3.36 9.01
N THR A 249 -4.81 3.64 8.83
CA THR A 249 -5.46 3.59 7.52
C THR A 249 -5.28 4.90 6.73
N VAL A 250 -5.43 6.04 7.40
CA VAL A 250 -5.40 7.37 6.77
C VAL A 250 -3.97 7.79 6.41
N SER A 251 -2.97 7.43 7.22
CA SER A 251 -1.57 7.79 6.98
C SER A 251 -1.05 7.33 5.60
N PRO A 252 -1.14 6.04 5.21
CA PRO A 252 -0.70 5.61 3.89
C PRO A 252 -1.61 6.11 2.76
N PHE A 253 -2.88 6.41 3.06
CA PHE A 253 -3.82 6.95 2.06
C PHE A 253 -3.34 8.30 1.49
N PHE A 254 -2.70 9.16 2.29
CA PHE A 254 -2.16 10.44 1.79
C PHE A 254 -1.08 10.27 0.71
N LEU A 255 -0.26 9.21 0.81
CA LEU A 255 0.76 8.94 -0.22
C LEU A 255 0.15 8.40 -1.51
N ILE A 256 -1.00 7.74 -1.42
CA ILE A 256 -1.72 7.21 -2.58
C ILE A 256 -2.61 8.28 -3.23
N SER A 257 -3.21 9.17 -2.43
CA SER A 257 -4.15 10.18 -2.94
C SER A 257 -3.48 11.15 -3.90
N LEU A 258 -2.23 11.55 -3.63
CA LEU A 258 -1.48 12.47 -4.49
C LEU A 258 -1.24 11.91 -5.91
N PRO A 259 -0.68 10.69 -6.10
CA PRO A 259 -0.63 10.02 -7.40
C PRO A 259 -1.99 9.92 -8.08
N VAL A 260 -3.04 9.53 -7.35
CA VAL A 260 -4.37 9.34 -7.95
C VAL A 260 -4.96 10.65 -8.46
N GLU A 261 -4.85 11.73 -7.68
CA GLU A 261 -5.29 13.07 -8.08
C GLU A 261 -4.52 13.57 -9.29
N TYR A 262 -3.18 13.39 -9.30
CA TYR A 262 -2.36 13.71 -10.47
C TYR A 262 -2.81 12.94 -11.71
N LEU A 263 -2.94 11.61 -11.62
CA LEU A 263 -3.35 10.77 -12.75
C LEU A 263 -4.76 11.14 -13.24
N ALA A 264 -5.69 11.46 -12.34
CA ALA A 264 -7.04 11.91 -12.70
C ALA A 264 -7.03 13.25 -13.45
N ILE A 265 -6.29 14.25 -12.94
CA ILE A 265 -6.14 15.54 -13.60
C ILE A 265 -5.46 15.36 -14.96
N ALA A 266 -4.33 14.65 -15.01
CA ALA A 266 -3.59 14.38 -16.23
C ALA A 266 -4.45 13.68 -17.30
N THR A 267 -5.34 12.78 -16.88
CA THR A 267 -6.35 12.16 -17.77
C THR A 267 -7.31 13.22 -18.30
N PHE A 268 -7.90 14.03 -17.42
CA PHE A 268 -8.93 15.00 -17.77
C PHE A 268 -8.45 16.10 -18.72
N ILE A 269 -7.23 16.62 -18.50
CA ILE A 269 -6.62 17.65 -19.37
C ILE A 269 -5.72 17.07 -20.46
N ASN A 270 -5.65 15.74 -20.58
CA ASN A 270 -4.76 15.02 -21.51
C ASN A 270 -3.30 15.50 -21.43
N TYR A 271 -2.78 15.61 -20.22
CA TYR A 271 -1.44 16.13 -19.93
C TYR A 271 -0.44 14.99 -19.70
N TYR A 272 0.64 15.01 -20.47
CA TYR A 272 1.75 14.06 -20.35
C TYR A 272 2.97 14.73 -19.71
N ASN A 273 3.50 14.12 -18.65
CA ASN A 273 4.78 14.51 -18.06
C ASN A 273 5.51 13.29 -17.49
N ARG A 274 6.63 12.92 -18.12
CA ARG A 274 7.40 11.73 -17.78
C ARG A 274 7.91 11.74 -16.33
N SER A 275 8.46 12.86 -15.88
CA SER A 275 9.04 12.98 -14.54
C SER A 275 7.95 12.94 -13.46
N LEU A 276 6.77 13.53 -13.70
CA LEU A 276 5.63 13.43 -12.79
C LEU A 276 4.98 12.05 -12.79
N ASN A 277 4.93 11.36 -13.93
CA ASN A 277 4.50 9.95 -14.00
C ASN A 277 5.41 9.07 -13.14
N CYS A 278 6.73 9.19 -13.31
CA CYS A 278 7.72 8.44 -12.52
C CYS A 278 7.62 8.79 -11.03
N PHE A 279 7.56 10.08 -10.70
CA PHE A 279 7.41 10.53 -9.32
C PHE A 279 6.13 9.99 -8.66
N SER A 280 5.02 9.94 -9.41
CA SER A 280 3.75 9.39 -8.93
C SER A 280 3.86 7.90 -8.59
N MET A 281 4.57 7.12 -9.40
CA MET A 281 4.80 5.70 -9.11
C MET A 281 5.74 5.50 -7.92
N VAL A 282 6.75 6.35 -7.75
CA VAL A 282 7.61 6.34 -6.55
C VAL A 282 6.78 6.65 -5.30
N LEU A 283 5.94 7.69 -5.30
CA LEU A 283 5.03 7.99 -4.20
C LEU A 283 4.08 6.82 -3.91
N PHE A 284 3.54 6.20 -4.96
CA PHE A 284 2.69 5.04 -4.83
C PHE A 284 3.43 3.88 -4.16
N SER A 285 4.70 3.60 -4.50
CA SER A 285 5.48 2.53 -3.85
C SER A 285 5.83 2.81 -2.38
N LEU A 286 5.98 4.07 -1.99
CA LEU A 286 6.29 4.45 -0.60
C LEU A 286 5.13 4.19 0.38
N HIS A 287 3.91 3.94 -0.11
CA HIS A 287 2.73 3.73 0.74
C HIS A 287 2.93 2.55 1.71
N GLY A 288 3.63 1.49 1.30
CA GLY A 288 3.80 0.28 2.09
C GLY A 288 4.75 0.42 3.26
N ILE A 289 5.88 1.11 3.04
CA ILE A 289 6.78 1.53 4.12
C ILE A 289 6.00 2.40 5.11
N CYS A 290 5.28 3.41 4.62
CA CYS A 290 4.50 4.30 5.47
C CYS A 290 3.44 3.54 6.28
N SER A 291 2.69 2.64 5.65
CA SER A 291 1.69 1.78 6.29
C SER A 291 2.29 0.96 7.42
N THR A 292 3.44 0.31 7.17
CA THR A 292 4.12 -0.54 8.15
C THR A 292 4.70 0.27 9.31
N LEU A 293 5.37 1.38 9.02
CA LEU A 293 5.92 2.26 10.06
C LEU A 293 4.82 2.87 10.92
N THR A 294 3.73 3.36 10.30
CA THR A 294 2.60 3.90 11.06
C THR A 294 1.99 2.83 11.96
N MET A 295 1.80 1.59 11.47
CA MET A 295 1.36 0.48 12.30
C MET A 295 2.29 0.28 13.52
N ILE A 296 3.61 0.22 13.32
CA ILE A 296 4.58 0.00 14.39
C ILE A 296 4.55 1.14 15.42
N PHE A 297 4.53 2.39 14.97
CA PHE A 297 4.64 3.54 15.87
C PHE A 297 3.33 3.92 16.55
N ILE A 298 2.16 3.64 15.95
CA ILE A 298 0.88 4.02 16.54
C ILE A 298 0.42 3.03 17.61
N HIS A 299 0.67 1.73 17.42
CA HIS A 299 0.30 0.69 18.36
C HIS A 299 1.33 0.60 19.49
N GLN A 300 0.91 0.98 20.69
CA GLN A 300 1.79 1.01 21.87
C GLN A 300 2.61 -0.29 22.07
N PRO A 301 2.02 -1.51 22.02
CA PRO A 301 2.80 -2.75 22.19
C PRO A 301 3.93 -2.92 21.17
N TYR A 302 3.75 -2.44 19.93
CA TYR A 302 4.75 -2.53 18.87
C TYR A 302 5.84 -1.48 19.05
N ARG A 303 5.43 -0.24 19.34
CA ARG A 303 6.35 0.87 19.60
C ARG A 303 7.27 0.58 20.79
N ASP A 304 6.73 0.06 21.88
CA ASP A 304 7.50 -0.20 23.10
C ASP A 304 8.63 -1.22 22.83
N VAL A 305 8.33 -2.29 22.08
CA VAL A 305 9.32 -3.30 21.64
C VAL A 305 10.33 -2.70 20.66
N THR A 306 9.88 -1.83 19.77
CA THR A 306 10.75 -1.18 18.78
C THR A 306 11.77 -0.27 19.46
N ILE A 307 11.33 0.56 20.40
CA ILE A 307 12.19 1.45 21.18
C ILE A 307 13.19 0.64 22.02
N ASP A 308 12.74 -0.42 22.70
CA ASP A 308 13.62 -1.30 23.48
C ASP A 308 14.69 -1.97 22.60
N THR A 309 14.30 -2.46 21.42
CA THR A 309 15.22 -3.09 20.46
C THR A 309 16.27 -2.10 19.96
N ILE A 310 15.84 -0.90 19.57
CA ILE A 310 16.72 0.18 19.11
C ILE A 310 17.69 0.59 20.23
N TYR A 311 17.19 0.77 21.45
CA TYR A 311 18.01 1.11 22.62
C TYR A 311 19.09 0.06 22.87
N LYS A 312 18.74 -1.22 22.84
CA LYS A 312 19.69 -2.33 23.00
C LYS A 312 20.76 -2.35 21.92
N LEU A 313 20.40 -2.11 20.65
CA LEU A 313 21.35 -2.03 19.54
C LEU A 313 22.38 -0.90 19.75
N PHE A 314 21.92 0.29 20.16
CA PHE A 314 22.82 1.41 20.43
C PHE A 314 23.67 1.21 21.70
N ALA A 315 23.10 0.62 22.75
CA ALA A 315 23.83 0.28 23.97
C ALA A 315 24.94 -0.76 23.69
N MET A 316 24.65 -1.79 22.89
CA MET A 316 25.63 -2.78 22.45
C MET A 316 26.75 -2.13 21.60
N LYS A 317 26.40 -1.26 20.65
CA LYS A 317 27.39 -0.52 19.84
C LYS A 317 28.33 0.33 20.70
N ARG A 318 27.80 0.99 21.75
CA ARG A 318 28.59 1.77 22.72
C ARG A 318 29.55 0.88 23.53
N LYS A 319 29.11 -0.30 23.97
CA LYS A 319 29.95 -1.27 24.70
C LYS A 319 31.09 -1.78 23.83
N THR A 320 30.82 -2.18 22.58
CA THR A 320 31.84 -2.65 21.62
C THR A 320 32.87 -1.57 21.29
N ASN A 321 32.45 -0.32 21.09
CA ASN A 321 33.37 0.79 20.84
C ASN A 321 34.27 1.10 22.06
N ASN A 322 33.75 1.00 23.28
CA ASN A 322 34.55 1.18 24.48
C ASN A 322 35.56 0.03 24.67
N SER A 323 35.18 -1.22 24.42
CA SER A 323 36.11 -2.36 24.49
C SER A 323 37.25 -2.25 23.47
N ARG A 324 36.97 -1.79 22.25
CA ARG A 324 38.02 -1.54 21.23
C ARG A 324 38.95 -0.38 21.59
N LYS A 325 38.46 0.66 22.28
CA LYS A 325 39.34 1.74 22.77
C LYS A 325 40.28 1.26 23.88
N ILE A 326 39.82 0.39 24.77
CA ILE A 326 40.65 -0.17 25.84
C ILE A 326 41.75 -1.09 25.29
N SER A 327 41.49 -1.86 24.23
CA SER A 327 42.48 -2.76 23.62
C SER A 327 43.54 -2.07 22.74
N VAL A 328 43.39 -0.77 22.43
CA VAL A 328 44.32 -0.01 21.56
C VAL A 328 45.25 0.91 22.37
N ILE A 329 45.16 0.92 23.70
CA ILE A 329 46.14 1.60 24.55
C ILE A 329 47.43 0.75 24.50
N PRO A 330 48.56 1.24 23.93
CA PRO A 330 49.82 0.50 23.96
C PRO A 330 50.27 0.33 25.42
N PRO A 331 50.94 -0.78 25.78
CA PRO A 331 51.52 -0.89 27.11
C PRO A 331 52.48 0.28 27.31
N ALA A 332 52.22 1.09 28.34
CA ALA A 332 53.10 2.16 28.75
C ALA A 332 54.48 1.55 29.02
N ILE A 333 55.48 1.97 28.24
CA ILE A 333 56.88 1.65 28.48
C ILE A 333 57.23 2.28 29.83
N GLN A 334 57.37 1.43 30.85
CA GLN A 334 57.97 1.83 32.12
C GLN A 334 59.48 1.94 31.87
N LEU A 335 59.99 3.16 31.93
CA LEU A 335 61.41 3.51 31.90
C LEU A 335 61.94 3.62 33.33
#